data_AF-A0A2A2KYV0-F1
#
_entry.id   AF-A0A2A2KYV0-F1
#
_cell.length_a   1.000
_cell.length_b   1.000
_cell.length_c   1.000
_cell.angle_alpha   90.00
_cell.angle_beta   90.00
_cell.angle_gamma   90.00
#
_symmetry.space_group_name_H-M   'P 1'
#
loop_
_entity.id
_entity.type
_entity.pdbx_description
1 polymer ?
#
loop_
_entity_poly.entity_id
_entity_poly.type
_entity_poly.pdbx_seq_one_letter_code
_entity_poly.pdbx_strand_id
1 'polypeptide(L)'
;MKSHGYVFYIARAYRSSGVVDSAGIASIGHAWSGGMTDVDAYIFPCASAGCPSPQAQVDATVNALKGVKFGMIWLDIEVYKWPANHASNQNFILALGKALDGHGIKWGVYSNLNNWSNIVGSTWDALKDKQLWWARYNGRADLGDFQVYFTNNLKLKKKPI
;
A
#
# COMPACT_ATOMS: atom_id res chain seq x y z
N MET A 1 11.19 18.41 -5.94
CA MET A 1 9.97 17.73 -6.42
C MET A 1 8.92 18.71 -6.97
N LYS A 2 8.25 19.53 -6.14
CA LYS A 2 7.16 20.41 -6.66
C LYS A 2 7.63 21.38 -7.75
N SER A 3 8.78 22.03 -7.57
CA SER A 3 9.39 22.92 -8.58
C SER A 3 9.77 22.23 -9.89
N HIS A 4 9.81 20.88 -9.90
CA HIS A 4 10.10 20.06 -11.06
C HIS A 4 8.81 19.44 -11.66
N GLY A 5 7.64 19.98 -11.32
CA GLY A 5 6.35 19.57 -11.90
C GLY A 5 5.68 18.36 -11.23
N TYR A 6 6.28 17.76 -10.20
CA TYR A 6 5.66 16.64 -9.50
C TYR A 6 4.53 17.12 -8.57
N VAL A 7 3.36 16.49 -8.66
CA VAL A 7 2.15 16.86 -7.91
C VAL A 7 1.67 15.81 -6.92
N PHE A 8 2.19 14.58 -7.02
CA PHE A 8 1.84 13.47 -6.13
C PHE A 8 3.10 12.89 -5.46
N TYR A 9 2.90 12.24 -4.30
CA TYR A 9 3.95 11.52 -3.57
C TYR A 9 3.33 10.39 -2.74
N ILE A 10 4.02 9.26 -2.60
CA ILE A 10 3.58 8.15 -1.75
C ILE A 10 4.78 7.71 -0.92
N ALA A 11 4.65 7.73 0.41
CA ALA A 11 5.75 7.40 1.32
C ALA A 11 5.37 6.25 2.26
N ARG A 12 6.37 5.52 2.74
CA ARG A 12 6.17 4.44 3.70
C ARG A 12 5.80 5.02 5.05
N ALA A 13 4.77 4.51 5.69
CA ALA A 13 4.44 4.84 7.08
C ALA A 13 4.70 3.66 8.03
N TYR A 14 4.78 2.44 7.51
CA TYR A 14 5.04 1.24 8.30
C TYR A 14 5.95 0.26 7.56
N ARG A 15 6.89 -0.35 8.29
CA ARG A 15 7.93 -1.23 7.74
C ARG A 15 7.57 -2.69 7.94
N SER A 16 8.01 -3.52 7.00
CA SER A 16 7.92 -4.99 7.08
C SER A 16 8.74 -5.58 8.24
N SER A 17 9.49 -4.76 8.98
CA SER A 17 10.12 -5.09 10.26
C SER A 17 9.21 -4.91 11.48
N GLY A 18 7.93 -4.54 11.31
CA GLY A 18 6.96 -4.46 12.40
C GLY A 18 6.99 -3.15 13.19
N VAL A 19 7.43 -2.05 12.56
CA VAL A 19 7.55 -0.74 13.21
C VAL A 19 7.22 0.40 12.26
N VAL A 20 6.77 1.52 12.81
CA VAL A 20 6.51 2.76 12.10
C VAL A 20 7.79 3.27 11.39
N ASP A 21 7.61 3.91 10.23
CA ASP A 21 8.65 4.63 9.48
C ASP A 21 8.52 6.14 9.73
N SER A 22 9.24 6.65 10.74
CA SER A 22 9.17 8.07 11.12
C SER A 22 9.68 9.01 10.02
N ALA A 23 10.68 8.59 9.24
CA ALA A 23 11.22 9.38 8.13
C ALA A 23 10.21 9.50 6.99
N GLY A 24 9.49 8.41 6.68
CA GLY A 24 8.43 8.45 5.68
C GLY A 24 7.22 9.27 6.12
N ILE A 25 6.83 9.22 7.40
CA ILE A 25 5.79 10.10 7.96
C ILE A 25 6.19 11.58 7.85
N ALA A 26 7.41 11.94 8.23
CA ALA A 26 7.90 13.30 8.07
C ALA A 26 7.89 13.74 6.60
N SER A 27 8.27 12.85 5.68
CA SER A 27 8.27 13.11 4.24
C SER A 27 6.87 13.37 3.69
N ILE A 28 5.83 12.68 4.19
CA ILE A 28 4.43 12.95 3.85
C ILE A 28 4.04 14.38 4.27
N GLY A 29 4.37 14.76 5.50
CA GLY A 29 4.13 16.11 6.00
C GLY A 29 4.81 17.17 5.14
N HIS A 30 6.11 16.99 4.85
CA HIS A 30 6.88 17.91 3.99
C HIS A 30 6.32 18.00 2.57
N ALA A 31 5.86 16.90 1.99
CA ALA A 31 5.26 16.90 0.65
C ALA A 31 3.99 17.76 0.59
N TRP A 32 3.12 17.65 1.59
CA TRP A 32 1.93 18.51 1.70
C TRP A 32 2.30 19.97 1.95
N SER A 33 3.17 20.25 2.91
CA SER A 33 3.64 21.62 3.19
C SER A 33 4.35 22.25 1.99
N GLY A 34 4.99 21.42 1.15
CA GLY A 34 5.64 21.82 -0.10
C GLY A 34 4.68 22.00 -1.29
N GLY A 35 3.36 21.92 -1.09
CA GLY A 35 2.35 22.24 -2.12
C GLY A 35 2.04 21.12 -3.10
N MET A 36 2.35 19.86 -2.77
CA MET A 36 1.81 18.72 -3.51
C MET A 36 0.29 18.59 -3.25
N THR A 37 -0.43 18.06 -4.23
CA THR A 37 -1.90 17.92 -4.19
C THR A 37 -2.35 16.51 -3.86
N ASP A 38 -1.49 15.52 -4.08
CA ASP A 38 -1.85 14.10 -4.01
C ASP A 38 -0.80 13.30 -3.22
N VAL A 39 -0.83 13.40 -1.89
CA VAL A 39 0.13 12.68 -1.04
C VAL A 39 -0.56 11.58 -0.25
N ASP A 40 -0.08 10.35 -0.42
CA ASP A 40 -0.58 9.14 0.23
C ASP A 40 0.51 8.49 1.11
N ALA A 41 0.10 7.55 1.95
CA ALA A 41 1.00 6.68 2.70
C ALA A 41 0.92 5.23 2.22
N TYR A 42 1.89 4.40 2.55
CA TYR A 42 1.78 2.96 2.43
C TYR A 42 2.25 2.20 3.67
N ILE A 43 1.59 1.08 3.95
CA ILE A 43 2.00 0.09 4.95
C ILE A 43 2.67 -1.04 4.18
N PHE A 44 3.94 -1.32 4.46
CA PHE A 44 4.57 -2.58 4.06
C PHE A 44 4.40 -3.57 5.20
N PRO A 45 3.46 -4.53 5.11
CA PRO A 45 3.09 -5.33 6.26
C PRO A 45 4.22 -6.23 6.74
N CYS A 46 4.33 -6.39 8.05
CA CYS A 46 5.14 -7.43 8.67
C CYS A 46 4.27 -8.70 8.74
N ALA A 47 4.51 -9.69 7.86
CA ALA A 47 3.68 -10.89 7.75
C ALA A 47 4.29 -12.15 8.39
N SER A 48 5.54 -12.07 8.87
CA SER A 48 6.25 -13.21 9.46
C SER A 48 5.77 -13.55 10.87
N ALA A 49 6.14 -14.74 11.35
CA ALA A 49 5.96 -15.10 12.76
C ALA A 49 6.68 -14.07 13.67
N GLY A 50 6.01 -13.65 14.74
CA GLY A 50 6.52 -12.62 15.67
C GLY A 50 6.21 -11.18 15.26
N CYS A 51 5.63 -10.95 14.07
CA CYS A 51 5.14 -9.64 13.69
C CYS A 51 3.90 -9.22 14.53
N PRO A 52 3.67 -7.91 14.72
CA PRO A 52 2.43 -7.42 15.34
C PRO A 52 1.19 -7.85 14.55
N SER A 53 0.05 -7.95 15.24
CA SER A 53 -1.23 -8.27 14.58
C SER A 53 -1.60 -7.23 13.52
N PRO A 54 -2.40 -7.57 12.48
CA PRO A 54 -2.87 -6.62 11.48
C PRO A 54 -3.41 -5.31 12.07
N GLN A 55 -4.27 -5.43 13.09
CA GLN A 55 -4.84 -4.28 13.79
C GLN A 55 -3.74 -3.41 14.42
N ALA A 56 -2.77 -4.00 15.11
CA ALA A 56 -1.68 -3.26 15.75
C ALA A 56 -0.80 -2.51 14.73
N GLN A 57 -0.55 -3.11 13.55
CA GLN A 57 0.20 -2.43 12.48
C GLN A 57 -0.54 -1.19 11.97
N VAL A 58 -1.85 -1.33 11.75
CA VAL A 58 -2.71 -0.21 11.31
C VAL A 58 -2.82 0.86 12.40
N ASP A 59 -3.11 0.47 13.65
CA ASP A 59 -3.23 1.39 14.77
C ASP A 59 -1.95 2.20 14.98
N ALA A 60 -0.79 1.54 14.96
CA ALA A 60 0.51 2.22 15.08
C ALA A 60 0.71 3.22 13.94
N THR A 61 0.35 2.84 12.71
CA THR A 61 0.46 3.70 11.54
C THR A 61 -0.45 4.93 11.64
N VAL A 62 -1.74 4.72 11.92
CA VAL A 62 -2.74 5.79 12.02
C VAL A 62 -2.39 6.73 13.18
N ASN A 63 -1.98 6.19 14.32
CA ASN A 63 -1.53 7.00 15.46
C ASN A 63 -0.34 7.88 15.12
N ALA A 64 0.65 7.35 14.38
CA ALA A 64 1.83 8.12 13.99
C ALA A 64 1.54 9.15 12.88
N LEU A 65 0.48 8.97 12.10
CA LEU A 65 -0.01 9.94 11.11
C LEU A 65 -0.96 10.99 11.70
N LYS A 66 -1.27 10.96 13.01
CA LYS A 66 -2.13 11.97 13.65
C LYS A 66 -1.56 13.38 13.43
N GLY A 67 -2.40 14.28 12.91
CA GLY A 67 -2.01 15.66 12.59
C GLY A 67 -1.26 15.81 11.26
N VAL A 68 -0.90 14.72 10.58
CA VAL A 68 -0.30 14.74 9.24
C VAL A 68 -1.41 14.58 8.21
N LYS A 69 -1.48 15.48 7.22
CA LYS A 69 -2.43 15.35 6.11
C LYS A 69 -2.00 14.17 5.22
N PHE A 70 -2.95 13.37 4.73
CA PHE A 70 -2.74 12.34 3.70
C PHE A 70 -4.07 12.02 2.99
N GLY A 71 -4.00 11.47 1.78
CA GLY A 71 -5.16 11.12 0.97
C GLY A 71 -5.72 9.71 1.27
N MET A 72 -4.87 8.70 1.15
CA MET A 72 -5.21 7.29 1.43
C MET A 72 -3.99 6.50 1.89
N ILE A 73 -4.23 5.28 2.38
CA ILE A 73 -3.19 4.29 2.71
C ILE A 73 -3.19 3.16 1.68
N TRP A 74 -2.03 2.84 1.12
CA TRP A 74 -1.83 1.67 0.27
C TRP A 74 -1.29 0.50 1.09
N LEU A 75 -1.87 -0.69 0.93
CA LEU A 75 -1.27 -1.92 1.42
C LEU A 75 -0.26 -2.41 0.37
N ASP A 76 1.01 -2.39 0.71
CA ASP A 76 2.10 -2.85 -0.13
C ASP A 76 2.24 -4.38 -0.04
N ILE A 77 1.61 -5.07 -0.99
CA ILE A 77 1.54 -6.53 -1.04
C ILE A 77 2.54 -7.04 -2.08
N GLU A 78 3.77 -7.21 -1.61
CA GLU A 78 4.91 -7.71 -2.38
C GLU A 78 5.57 -8.92 -1.72
N VAL A 79 6.26 -9.75 -2.51
CA VAL A 79 6.86 -11.01 -2.04
C VAL A 79 8.01 -10.72 -1.09
N TYR A 80 7.70 -10.67 0.21
CA TYR A 80 8.67 -10.51 1.27
C TYR A 80 8.20 -11.17 2.57
N LYS A 81 8.83 -12.30 2.91
CA LYS A 81 8.62 -13.03 4.18
C LYS A 81 7.15 -13.35 4.54
N TRP A 82 6.32 -13.60 3.53
CA TRP A 82 4.98 -14.13 3.70
C TRP A 82 5.03 -15.63 4.03
N PRO A 83 4.18 -16.13 4.93
CA PRO A 83 3.94 -17.56 5.06
C PRO A 83 3.51 -18.21 3.74
N ALA A 84 3.82 -19.49 3.55
CA ALA A 84 3.41 -20.23 2.34
C ALA A 84 1.89 -20.45 2.24
N ASN A 85 1.14 -20.31 3.34
CA ASN A 85 -0.30 -20.56 3.36
C ASN A 85 -1.07 -19.36 2.82
N HIS A 86 -1.62 -19.49 1.60
CA HIS A 86 -2.42 -18.44 0.97
C HIS A 86 -3.64 -18.04 1.80
N ALA A 87 -4.38 -18.99 2.39
CA ALA A 87 -5.58 -18.66 3.18
C ALA A 87 -5.24 -17.81 4.41
N SER A 88 -4.12 -18.10 5.08
CA SER A 88 -3.62 -17.26 6.19
C SER A 88 -3.26 -15.85 5.71
N ASN A 89 -2.61 -15.73 4.55
CA ASN A 89 -2.23 -14.43 3.98
C ASN A 89 -3.47 -13.60 3.57
N GLN A 90 -4.45 -14.24 2.95
CA GLN A 90 -5.74 -13.63 2.59
C GLN A 90 -6.44 -13.07 3.84
N ASN A 91 -6.57 -13.88 4.90
CA ASN A 91 -7.17 -13.45 6.17
C ASN A 91 -6.39 -12.31 6.83
N PHE A 92 -5.06 -12.35 6.78
CA PHE A 92 -4.20 -11.29 7.29
C PHE A 92 -4.44 -9.96 6.56
N ILE A 93 -4.53 -9.99 5.23
CA ILE A 93 -4.79 -8.80 4.40
C ILE A 93 -6.22 -8.26 4.64
N LEU A 94 -7.22 -9.14 4.74
CA LEU A 94 -8.59 -8.74 5.08
C LEU A 94 -8.65 -8.06 6.46
N ALA A 95 -7.89 -8.55 7.43
CA ALA A 95 -7.81 -7.95 8.76
C ALA A 95 -7.13 -6.57 8.74
N LEU A 96 -6.08 -6.35 7.93
CA LEU A 96 -5.51 -5.01 7.71
C LEU A 96 -6.56 -4.07 7.12
N GLY A 97 -7.27 -4.52 6.08
CA GLY A 97 -8.33 -3.75 5.43
C GLY A 97 -9.46 -3.37 6.39
N LYS A 98 -9.94 -4.33 7.18
CA LYS A 98 -10.96 -4.11 8.21
C LYS A 98 -10.51 -3.09 9.27
N ALA A 99 -9.24 -3.15 9.68
CA ALA A 99 -8.70 -2.18 10.63
C ALA A 99 -8.67 -0.76 10.02
N LEU A 100 -8.26 -0.63 8.76
CA LEU A 100 -8.28 0.66 8.05
C LEU A 100 -9.71 1.21 7.89
N ASP A 101 -10.67 0.34 7.53
CA ASP A 101 -12.08 0.71 7.45
C ASP A 101 -12.61 1.17 8.83
N GLY A 102 -12.20 0.51 9.91
CA GLY A 102 -12.55 0.90 11.29
C GLY A 102 -12.03 2.27 11.72
N HIS A 103 -10.92 2.74 11.13
CA HIS A 103 -10.42 4.12 11.32
C HIS A 103 -11.00 5.12 10.31
N GLY A 104 -11.91 4.70 9.43
CA GLY A 104 -12.46 5.54 8.37
C GLY A 104 -11.43 5.93 7.31
N ILE A 105 -10.34 5.17 7.17
CA ILE A 105 -9.25 5.47 6.25
C ILE A 105 -9.56 4.91 4.86
N LYS A 106 -9.49 5.76 3.84
CA LYS A 106 -9.51 5.30 2.44
C LYS A 106 -8.26 4.47 2.17
N TRP A 107 -8.41 3.31 1.51
CA TRP A 107 -7.28 2.44 1.22
C TRP A 107 -7.40 1.69 -0.11
N GLY A 108 -6.25 1.20 -0.57
CA GLY A 108 -6.08 0.42 -1.79
C GLY A 108 -4.90 -0.54 -1.66
N VAL A 109 -4.60 -1.27 -2.73
CA VAL A 109 -3.54 -2.28 -2.77
C VAL A 109 -2.47 -1.87 -3.77
N TYR A 110 -1.20 -2.00 -3.40
CA TYR A 110 -0.09 -2.05 -4.33
C TYR A 110 0.31 -3.50 -4.55
N SER A 111 0.35 -3.93 -5.82
CA SER A 111 0.85 -5.26 -6.18
C SER A 111 1.07 -5.39 -7.69
N ASN A 112 1.50 -6.58 -8.10
CA ASN A 112 1.46 -7.07 -9.48
C ASN A 112 1.01 -8.55 -9.49
N LEU A 113 0.72 -9.09 -10.68
CA LEU A 113 0.23 -10.46 -10.82
C LEU A 113 1.15 -11.50 -10.15
N ASN A 114 2.46 -11.35 -10.30
CA ASN A 114 3.42 -12.27 -9.69
C ASN A 114 3.32 -12.21 -8.16
N ASN A 115 3.36 -11.01 -7.57
CA ASN A 115 3.27 -10.85 -6.13
C ASN A 115 1.96 -11.40 -5.58
N TRP A 116 0.85 -11.03 -6.21
CA TRP A 116 -0.47 -11.48 -5.79
C TRP A 116 -0.61 -13.00 -5.85
N SER A 117 -0.23 -13.61 -6.99
CA SER A 117 -0.35 -15.06 -7.18
C SER A 117 0.48 -15.84 -6.18
N ASN A 118 1.68 -15.35 -5.84
CA ASN A 118 2.56 -16.01 -4.86
C ASN A 118 2.10 -15.83 -3.40
N ILE A 119 1.37 -14.76 -3.08
CA ILE A 119 1.01 -14.45 -1.69
C ILE A 119 -0.39 -14.95 -1.36
N VAL A 120 -1.37 -14.74 -2.24
CA VAL A 120 -2.78 -14.99 -1.99
C VAL A 120 -3.43 -15.94 -3.01
N GLY A 121 -2.69 -16.37 -4.02
CA GLY A 121 -3.23 -17.18 -5.13
C GLY A 121 -3.88 -16.31 -6.21
N SER A 122 -3.79 -16.79 -7.45
CA SER A 122 -4.20 -16.04 -8.66
C SER A 122 -5.71 -15.83 -8.82
N THR A 123 -6.54 -16.57 -8.08
CA THR A 123 -8.00 -16.55 -8.19
C THR A 123 -8.69 -15.79 -7.05
N TRP A 124 -7.95 -15.30 -6.06
CA TRP A 124 -8.54 -14.60 -4.92
C TRP A 124 -8.92 -13.15 -5.30
N ASP A 125 -10.22 -12.86 -5.30
CA ASP A 125 -10.81 -11.61 -5.79
C ASP A 125 -11.55 -10.80 -4.71
N ALA A 126 -11.37 -11.14 -3.42
CA ALA A 126 -12.10 -10.50 -2.32
C ALA A 126 -11.88 -8.97 -2.21
N LEU A 127 -10.84 -8.45 -2.86
CA LEU A 127 -10.49 -7.02 -2.89
C LEU A 127 -10.75 -6.35 -4.25
N LYS A 128 -11.60 -6.93 -5.10
CA LYS A 128 -11.91 -6.39 -6.44
C LYS A 128 -12.50 -4.99 -6.49
N ASP A 129 -13.14 -4.56 -5.40
CA ASP A 129 -13.70 -3.22 -5.31
C ASP A 129 -12.69 -2.18 -4.78
N LYS A 130 -11.49 -2.62 -4.39
CA LYS A 130 -10.40 -1.72 -3.95
C LYS A 130 -9.59 -1.24 -5.15
N GLN A 131 -9.03 -0.04 -5.01
CA GLN A 131 -8.13 0.55 -6.00
C GLN A 131 -6.81 -0.22 -6.04
N LEU A 132 -6.27 -0.43 -7.24
CA LEU A 132 -4.95 -1.02 -7.45
C LEU A 132 -3.93 0.03 -7.92
N TRP A 133 -2.84 0.16 -7.18
CA TRP A 133 -1.58 0.74 -7.63
C TRP A 133 -0.71 -0.38 -8.22
N TRP A 134 -0.76 -0.52 -9.55
CA TRP A 134 -0.10 -1.62 -10.24
C TRP A 134 1.39 -1.39 -10.46
N ALA A 135 2.23 -2.34 -10.05
CA ALA A 135 3.67 -2.31 -10.24
C ALA A 135 4.08 -2.89 -11.61
N ARG A 136 4.76 -2.09 -12.43
CA ARG A 136 5.38 -2.53 -13.69
C ARG A 136 6.70 -1.80 -13.92
N TYR A 137 7.72 -2.55 -14.32
CA TYR A 137 9.11 -2.09 -14.43
C TYR A 137 9.66 -2.36 -15.84
N ASN A 138 9.04 -1.79 -16.87
CA ASN A 138 9.44 -2.02 -18.27
C ASN A 138 9.75 -0.72 -19.05
N GLY A 139 9.83 0.42 -18.35
CA GLY A 139 10.12 1.72 -18.96
C GLY A 139 9.00 2.32 -19.82
N ARG A 140 7.81 1.68 -19.88
CA ARG A 140 6.68 2.16 -20.68
C ARG A 140 5.56 2.71 -19.81
N ALA A 141 5.04 3.87 -20.19
CA ALA A 141 3.91 4.51 -19.51
C ALA A 141 2.56 4.08 -20.11
N ASP A 142 2.32 2.77 -20.19
CA ASP A 142 1.10 2.18 -20.75
C ASP A 142 0.54 1.05 -19.87
N LEU A 143 -0.57 0.45 -20.30
CA LEU A 143 -1.23 -0.71 -19.66
C LEU A 143 -1.10 -2.01 -20.48
N GLY A 144 -0.23 -2.06 -21.49
CA GLY A 144 -0.19 -3.15 -22.47
C GLY A 144 0.04 -4.55 -21.87
N ASP A 145 0.74 -4.63 -20.73
CA ASP A 145 1.00 -5.91 -20.04
C ASP A 145 0.08 -6.11 -18.82
N PHE A 146 -0.96 -5.27 -18.64
CA PHE A 146 -1.86 -5.43 -17.52
C PHE A 146 -2.71 -6.70 -17.72
N GLN A 147 -2.67 -7.56 -16.72
CA GLN A 147 -3.54 -8.72 -16.60
C GLN A 147 -4.44 -8.52 -15.40
N VAL A 148 -5.72 -8.88 -15.50
CA VAL A 148 -6.63 -8.82 -14.36
C VAL A 148 -6.31 -9.98 -13.42
N TYR A 149 -6.02 -9.68 -12.16
CA TYR A 149 -5.69 -10.71 -11.16
C TYR A 149 -6.32 -10.50 -9.78
N PHE A 150 -7.05 -9.39 -9.59
CA PHE A 150 -8.05 -9.28 -8.51
C PHE A 150 -8.99 -8.09 -8.69
N THR A 151 -8.69 -7.07 -9.50
CA THR A 151 -9.54 -5.88 -9.65
C THR A 151 -9.55 -5.33 -11.09
N ASN A 152 -10.67 -4.70 -11.47
CA ASN A 152 -10.80 -3.87 -12.66
C ASN A 152 -10.64 -2.36 -12.36
N ASN A 153 -10.51 -1.99 -11.09
CA ASN A 153 -10.41 -0.60 -10.60
C ASN A 153 -8.94 -0.15 -10.49
N LEU A 154 -8.35 0.18 -11.64
CA LEU A 154 -6.96 0.63 -11.75
C LEU A 154 -6.80 2.10 -11.35
N LYS A 155 -5.81 2.38 -10.47
CA LYS A 155 -5.21 3.70 -10.33
C LYS A 155 -3.80 3.68 -10.91
N LEU A 156 -3.65 4.34 -12.05
CA LEU A 156 -2.34 4.67 -12.60
C LEU A 156 -1.79 5.89 -11.86
N LYS A 157 -0.89 5.67 -10.90
CA LYS A 157 -0.03 6.72 -10.37
C LYS A 157 1.38 6.51 -10.94
N LYS A 158 1.80 7.39 -11.87
CA LYS A 158 3.14 7.38 -12.49
C LYS A 158 4.19 7.32 -11.38
N LYS A 159 4.99 6.28 -11.22
CA LYS A 159 6.21 6.39 -10.38
C LYS A 159 7.21 7.25 -11.15
N PRO A 160 7.86 8.27 -10.56
CA PRO A 160 8.95 8.96 -11.25
C PRO A 160 10.05 7.93 -11.50
N ILE A 161 10.61 7.94 -12.72
CA ILE A 161 11.94 7.39 -12.98
C ILE A 161 12.95 8.37 -12.39
#